data_AF-A0AAV2JY07-F1
#
_entry.id   AF-A0AAV2JY07-F1
#
_cell.length_a   1.000
_cell.length_b   1.000
_cell.length_c   1.000
_cell.angle_alpha   90.00
_cell.angle_beta   90.00
_cell.angle_gamma   90.00
#
_symmetry.space_group_name_H-M   'P 1'
#
loop_
_entity.id
_entity.type
_entity.pdbx_description
1 polymer ?
#
loop_
_entity_poly.entity_id
_entity_poly.type
_entity_poly.pdbx_seq_one_letter_code
_entity_poly.pdbx_strand_id
1 'polypeptide(L)'
;MSFLNNFEVGEYVGYYSNGKYIYAVIVEELGGDAVHLRQRYKIDIGEEEPTEVSFLDLYQFKCESPPTQLSSQELQVVEGAVPHSSQQNTRSSPASVKEAKKEIDKSLDEIWTLLPEERQKAIKRLYLRWHPDKNPDCPTLATEAFKYLQQRIEELSRKRTSTGQRSSSSSSAYSGAYTNFRNFFHEWDEEARYHRTSRERFHTGRRSYNFWAYNEDIPQPNKEEAKRWLRQAQCDLHAAKNDIGNEATEWCLFKVHQAVEKALTAASYRNNGKRPKCCSILATASKVSCYSPCLRNLPQLVRELVDLGVDPKKTQYPDCHPFPQIPNGQFRSEYEIRAQDQATQILAQVDAYVNY
;
A
#
# COMPACT_ATOMS: atom_id res chain seq x y z
N MET A 1 11.60 -2.89 -20.04
CA MET A 1 11.95 -1.71 -19.22
C MET A 1 12.25 -0.57 -20.17
N SER A 2 11.63 0.61 -19.98
CA SER A 2 11.92 1.76 -20.84
C SER A 2 13.08 2.55 -20.22
N PHE A 3 13.99 3.03 -21.06
CA PHE A 3 15.14 3.84 -20.63
C PHE A 3 14.72 5.27 -20.24
N LEU A 4 13.48 5.65 -20.57
CA LEU A 4 12.89 6.98 -20.40
C LEU A 4 11.47 6.80 -19.84
N ASN A 5 11.38 6.24 -18.63
CA ASN A 5 10.14 6.31 -17.87
C ASN A 5 9.99 7.75 -17.36
N ASN A 6 8.82 8.34 -17.50
CA ASN A 6 8.50 9.57 -16.78
C ASN A 6 7.88 9.14 -15.47
N PHE A 7 8.34 9.73 -14.37
CA PHE A 7 7.83 9.48 -13.04
C PHE A 7 7.06 10.72 -12.57
N GLU A 8 5.84 10.53 -12.11
CA GLU A 8 5.03 11.62 -11.58
C GLU A 8 4.99 11.60 -10.05
N VAL A 9 4.86 12.79 -9.44
CA VAL A 9 4.69 12.91 -7.99
C VAL A 9 3.38 12.24 -7.58
N GLY A 10 3.46 11.35 -6.58
CA GLY A 10 2.36 10.50 -6.14
C GLY A 10 2.30 9.11 -6.78
N GLU A 11 3.19 8.78 -7.73
CA GLU A 11 3.24 7.46 -8.35
C GLU A 11 3.93 6.42 -7.44
N TYR A 12 3.37 5.20 -7.40
CA TYR A 12 4.01 4.06 -6.74
C TYR A 12 5.12 3.49 -7.61
N VAL A 13 6.31 3.40 -7.04
CA VAL A 13 7.52 2.91 -7.70
C VAL A 13 8.22 1.84 -6.87
N GLY A 14 8.95 0.97 -7.54
CA GLY A 14 9.88 0.04 -6.93
C GLY A 14 11.23 0.71 -6.76
N TYR A 15 11.68 0.91 -5.53
CA TYR A 15 13.03 1.35 -5.22
C TYR A 15 13.95 0.15 -5.07
N TYR A 16 15.04 0.10 -5.84
CA TYR A 16 16.04 -0.95 -5.72
C TYR A 16 17.15 -0.55 -4.75
N SER A 17 17.20 -1.23 -3.60
CA SER A 17 18.23 -1.03 -2.59
C SER A 17 18.73 -2.39 -2.08
N ASN A 18 20.06 -2.54 -1.96
CA ASN A 18 20.72 -3.72 -1.41
C ASN A 18 20.24 -5.07 -2.00
N GLY A 19 19.99 -5.13 -3.31
CA GLY A 19 19.56 -6.37 -3.98
C GLY A 19 18.07 -6.70 -3.82
N LYS A 20 17.26 -5.79 -3.27
CA LYS A 20 15.81 -5.97 -3.07
C LYS A 20 15.03 -4.80 -3.67
N TYR A 21 13.84 -5.10 -4.18
CA TYR A 21 12.87 -4.10 -4.62
C TYR A 21 11.92 -3.78 -3.47
N ILE A 22 11.82 -2.52 -3.10
CA ILE A 22 10.98 -2.00 -2.01
C ILE A 22 9.90 -1.11 -2.63
N TYR A 23 8.69 -1.15 -2.10
CA TYR A 23 7.63 -0.23 -2.51
C TYR A 23 7.92 1.16 -1.96
N ALA A 24 7.85 2.17 -2.83
CA ALA A 24 8.03 3.56 -2.46
C ALA A 24 7.07 4.46 -3.24
N VAL A 25 6.75 5.63 -2.67
CA VAL A 25 5.92 6.66 -3.33
C VAL A 25 6.78 7.87 -3.63
N ILE A 26 6.66 8.44 -4.82
CA ILE A 26 7.39 9.66 -5.17
C ILE A 26 6.72 10.86 -4.50
N VAL A 27 7.45 11.54 -3.62
CA VAL A 27 6.96 12.70 -2.86
C VAL A 27 7.31 14.01 -3.54
N GLU A 28 8.50 14.11 -4.12
CA GLU A 28 9.00 15.35 -4.73
C GLU A 28 9.95 15.04 -5.88
N GLU A 29 9.83 15.77 -6.99
CA GLU A 29 10.78 15.75 -8.10
C GLU A 29 11.79 16.89 -7.91
N LEU A 30 13.06 16.54 -7.65
CA LEU A 30 14.12 17.52 -7.53
C LEU A 30 14.60 17.85 -8.95
N GLY A 31 14.22 19.03 -9.43
CA GLY A 31 14.55 19.52 -10.76
C GLY A 31 16.05 19.46 -11.04
N GLY A 32 16.45 18.53 -11.91
CA GLY A 32 17.81 18.38 -12.42
C GLY A 32 17.83 18.58 -13.93
N ASP A 33 18.92 19.20 -14.41
CA ASP A 33 19.22 19.62 -15.79
C ASP A 33 18.68 18.72 -16.93
N ALA A 34 18.55 19.28 -18.13
CA ALA A 34 17.90 18.77 -19.35
C ALA A 34 18.12 17.29 -19.78
N VAL A 35 18.98 16.52 -19.09
CA VAL A 35 19.23 15.09 -19.28
C VAL A 35 18.51 14.29 -18.19
N HIS A 36 17.43 13.58 -18.54
CA HIS A 36 16.57 12.81 -17.61
C HIS A 36 17.34 11.79 -16.74
N LEU A 37 18.53 11.35 -17.17
CA LEU A 37 19.37 10.40 -16.43
C LEU A 37 20.01 10.99 -15.16
N ARG A 38 19.99 12.31 -14.99
CA ARG A 38 20.52 13.02 -13.79
C ARG A 38 19.43 13.44 -12.83
N GLN A 39 18.18 13.09 -13.11
CA GLN A 39 17.05 13.52 -12.30
C GLN A 39 17.03 12.78 -10.96
N ARG A 40 16.73 13.51 -9.89
CA ARG A 40 16.66 13.00 -8.52
C ARG A 40 15.24 13.15 -8.01
N TYR A 41 14.80 12.19 -7.22
CA TYR A 41 13.45 12.14 -6.66
C TYR A 41 13.57 11.93 -5.15
N LYS A 42 12.67 12.52 -4.38
CA LYS A 42 12.44 12.11 -2.99
C LYS A 42 11.35 11.05 -2.97
N ILE A 43 11.66 9.94 -2.32
CA ILE A 43 10.71 8.84 -2.14
C ILE A 43 10.39 8.61 -0.67
N ASP A 44 9.14 8.26 -0.41
CA ASP A 44 8.67 7.79 0.89
C ASP A 44 8.55 6.27 0.87
N ILE A 45 9.22 5.63 1.83
CA ILE A 45 9.27 4.18 2.04
C ILE A 45 8.46 3.80 3.31
N GLY A 46 7.86 4.77 4.01
CA GLY A 46 7.20 4.62 5.30
C GLY A 46 8.12 4.83 6.51
N GLU A 47 9.28 5.48 6.29
CA GLU A 47 10.20 5.93 7.35
C GLU A 47 9.89 7.41 7.70
N GLU A 48 10.34 7.90 8.86
CA GLU A 48 10.03 9.27 9.32
C GLU A 48 10.57 10.38 8.39
N GLU A 49 11.57 10.08 7.55
CA GLU A 49 12.16 11.02 6.60
C GLU A 49 12.21 10.47 5.15
N PRO A 50 11.83 11.28 4.14
CA PRO A 50 11.88 10.87 2.74
C PRO A 50 13.32 10.74 2.23
N THR A 51 13.60 9.67 1.49
CA THR A 51 14.94 9.36 0.96
C THR A 51 15.16 9.98 -0.43
N GLU A 52 16.28 10.66 -0.63
CA GLU A 52 16.70 11.16 -1.95
C GLU A 52 17.36 10.06 -2.79
N VAL A 53 16.80 9.78 -3.96
CA VAL A 53 17.24 8.71 -4.85
C VAL A 53 17.41 9.18 -6.29
N SER A 54 18.33 8.54 -7.02
CA SER A 54 18.52 8.77 -8.44
C SER A 54 17.42 8.08 -9.26
N PHE A 55 17.06 8.65 -10.41
CA PHE A 55 16.25 8.00 -11.44
C PHE A 55 16.67 6.55 -11.74
N LEU A 56 17.98 6.27 -11.64
CA LEU A 56 18.59 4.98 -11.91
C LEU A 56 18.30 3.90 -10.85
N ASP A 57 17.70 4.26 -9.72
CA ASP A 57 17.31 3.33 -8.66
C ASP A 57 15.79 3.09 -8.60
N LEU A 58 15.01 3.83 -9.40
CA LEU A 58 13.54 3.73 -9.46
C LEU A 58 13.04 2.85 -10.60
N TYR A 59 12.07 2.00 -10.32
CA TYR A 59 11.46 1.05 -11.24
C TYR A 59 9.94 1.25 -11.28
N GLN A 60 9.37 1.40 -12.47
CA GLN A 60 7.93 1.57 -12.62
C GLN A 60 7.20 0.22 -12.66
N PHE A 61 6.08 0.13 -11.96
CA PHE A 61 5.16 -1.00 -12.11
C PHE A 61 4.36 -0.83 -13.39
N LYS A 62 4.61 -1.68 -14.40
CA LYS A 62 3.72 -1.77 -15.55
C LYS A 62 2.54 -2.63 -15.17
N CYS A 63 1.40 -2.00 -14.91
CA CYS A 63 0.14 -2.72 -14.86
C CYS A 63 -0.19 -3.14 -16.30
N GLU A 64 -0.06 -4.43 -16.62
CA GLU A 64 -0.67 -4.95 -17.84
C GLU A 64 -2.17 -4.71 -17.68
N SER A 65 -2.75 -3.89 -18.58
CA SER A 65 -4.20 -3.71 -18.62
C SER A 65 -4.83 -5.11 -18.69
N PRO A 66 -5.84 -5.40 -17.86
CA PRO A 66 -6.46 -6.73 -17.87
C PRO A 66 -6.91 -7.04 -19.31
N PRO A 67 -6.74 -8.28 -19.78
CA PRO A 67 -7.28 -8.67 -21.07
C PRO A 67 -8.77 -8.34 -21.04
N THR A 68 -9.16 -7.39 -21.89
CA THR A 68 -10.56 -7.07 -22.12
C THR A 68 -11.26 -8.39 -22.44
N GLN A 69 -12.34 -8.65 -21.70
CA GLN A 69 -13.18 -9.86 -21.73
C GLN A 69 -12.74 -10.97 -20.77
N LEU A 70 -13.32 -10.93 -19.57
CA LEU A 70 -14.35 -11.90 -19.13
C LEU A 70 -14.90 -11.47 -17.76
N SER A 71 -16.19 -11.10 -17.77
CA SER A 71 -17.20 -11.14 -16.69
C SER A 71 -16.81 -10.90 -15.22
N SER A 72 -17.51 -9.92 -14.63
CA SER A 72 -17.94 -9.86 -13.22
C SER A 72 -16.93 -9.45 -12.15
N GLN A 73 -16.85 -8.13 -11.88
CA GLN A 73 -17.41 -7.51 -10.67
C GLN A 73 -17.25 -5.99 -10.82
N GLU A 74 -18.35 -5.28 -10.62
CA GLU A 74 -18.49 -3.84 -10.80
C GLU A 74 -17.61 -3.09 -9.80
N LEU A 75 -16.50 -2.52 -10.29
CA LEU A 75 -15.66 -1.60 -9.54
C LEU A 75 -16.30 -0.22 -9.60
N GLN A 76 -16.90 0.22 -8.49
CA GLN A 76 -17.39 1.57 -8.35
C GLN A 76 -16.20 2.52 -8.14
N VAL A 77 -16.06 3.49 -9.04
CA VAL A 77 -15.02 4.53 -9.00
C VAL A 77 -15.20 5.36 -7.72
N VAL A 78 -14.15 5.43 -6.89
CA VAL A 78 -14.07 6.44 -5.83
C VAL A 78 -13.91 7.79 -6.52
N GLU A 79 -14.96 8.62 -6.45
CA GLU A 79 -14.94 10.01 -6.90
C GLU A 79 -13.85 10.77 -6.13
N GLY A 80 -12.74 11.05 -6.80
CA GLY A 80 -11.61 11.81 -6.24
C GLY A 80 -10.28 11.54 -6.93
N ALA A 81 -10.09 10.36 -7.54
CA ALA A 81 -8.94 10.10 -8.40
C ALA A 81 -9.38 10.27 -9.85
N VAL A 82 -9.05 11.41 -10.46
CA VAL A 82 -9.10 11.56 -11.91
C VAL A 82 -8.30 10.38 -12.48
N PRO A 83 -8.88 9.49 -13.30
CA PRO A 83 -8.10 8.47 -13.96
C PRO A 83 -7.22 9.23 -14.94
N HIS A 84 -6.00 9.54 -14.51
CA HIS A 84 -4.96 9.97 -15.41
C HIS A 84 -4.67 8.73 -16.23
N SER A 85 -5.39 8.66 -17.36
CA SER A 85 -4.99 7.93 -18.54
C SER A 85 -3.57 8.36 -18.80
N SER A 86 -2.63 7.61 -18.21
CA SER A 86 -1.24 7.65 -18.56
C SER A 86 -1.25 7.42 -20.05
N GLN A 87 -1.04 8.51 -20.79
CA GLN A 87 -0.86 8.50 -22.22
C GLN A 87 0.00 7.29 -22.52
N GLN A 88 -0.55 6.37 -23.30
CA GLN A 88 0.14 5.16 -23.71
C GLN A 88 1.47 5.58 -24.33
N ASN A 89 2.53 5.62 -23.52
CA ASN A 89 3.90 5.63 -24.00
C ASN A 89 4.20 4.19 -24.43
N THR A 90 3.45 3.73 -25.43
CA THR A 90 3.93 2.76 -26.42
C THR A 90 4.99 3.49 -27.24
N ARG A 91 6.14 3.80 -26.62
CA ARG A 91 7.35 4.09 -27.39
C ARG A 91 7.73 2.77 -28.04
N SER A 92 7.44 2.71 -29.32
CA SER A 92 7.53 1.59 -30.24
C SER A 92 8.79 0.78 -30.01
N SER A 93 8.64 -0.53 -29.86
CA SER A 93 9.74 -1.45 -30.12
C SER A 93 10.30 -1.11 -31.52
N PRO A 94 11.63 -1.02 -31.69
CA PRO A 94 12.21 -0.57 -32.94
C PRO A 94 11.75 -1.49 -34.07
N ALA A 95 11.25 -0.90 -35.16
CA ALA A 95 10.70 -1.67 -36.27
C ALA A 95 11.82 -2.34 -37.10
N SER A 96 13.10 -2.00 -36.85
CA SER A 96 14.24 -2.55 -37.57
C SER A 96 15.54 -2.61 -36.76
N VAL A 97 16.45 -3.51 -37.14
CA VAL A 97 17.80 -3.66 -36.56
C VAL A 97 18.61 -2.36 -36.65
N LYS A 98 18.44 -1.58 -37.72
CA LYS A 98 19.16 -0.31 -37.92
C LYS A 98 18.72 0.76 -36.94
N GLU A 99 17.41 0.81 -36.65
CA GLU A 99 16.85 1.73 -35.66
C GLU A 99 17.29 1.36 -34.25
N ALA A 100 17.30 0.07 -33.92
CA ALA A 100 17.82 -0.45 -32.65
C ALA A 100 19.28 -0.05 -32.41
N LYS A 101 20.15 -0.18 -33.43
CA LYS A 101 21.56 0.23 -33.35
C LYS A 101 21.73 1.73 -33.12
N LYS A 102 20.91 2.56 -33.80
CA LYS A 102 20.92 4.02 -33.63
C LYS A 102 20.44 4.45 -32.24
N GLU A 103 19.42 3.78 -31.68
CA GLU A 103 18.97 4.00 -30.30
C GLU A 103 20.08 3.62 -29.30
N ILE A 104 20.75 2.49 -29.51
CA ILE A 104 21.89 2.05 -28.70
C ILE A 104 23.02 3.10 -28.71
N ASP A 105 23.42 3.58 -29.88
CA ASP A 105 24.51 4.57 -29.98
C ASP A 105 24.13 5.88 -29.28
N LYS A 106 22.91 6.40 -29.49
CA LYS A 106 22.42 7.60 -28.82
C LYS A 106 22.41 7.44 -27.30
N SER A 107 21.90 6.32 -26.80
CA SER A 107 21.86 6.05 -25.36
C SER A 107 23.26 5.89 -24.78
N LEU A 108 24.20 5.23 -25.47
CA LEU A 108 25.57 5.09 -25.00
C LEU A 108 26.30 6.45 -24.93
N ASP A 109 26.10 7.33 -25.91
CA ASP A 109 26.66 8.67 -25.89
C ASP A 109 26.15 9.48 -24.69
N GLU A 110 24.85 9.42 -24.40
CA GLU A 110 24.24 10.05 -23.21
C GLU A 110 24.79 9.47 -21.90
N ILE A 111 24.87 8.14 -21.78
CA ILE A 111 25.36 7.45 -20.58
C ILE A 111 26.84 7.76 -20.30
N TRP A 112 27.65 7.91 -21.35
CA TRP A 112 29.09 8.19 -21.20
C TRP A 112 29.40 9.62 -20.76
N THR A 113 28.40 10.50 -20.67
CA THR A 113 28.49 11.84 -20.04
C THR A 113 28.29 11.80 -18.51
N LEU A 114 27.86 10.67 -17.94
CA LEU A 114 27.59 10.50 -16.51
C LEU A 114 28.85 10.11 -15.72
N LEU A 115 28.77 10.28 -14.38
CA LEU A 115 29.78 9.83 -13.42
C LEU A 115 29.95 8.30 -13.45
N PRO A 116 31.11 7.73 -13.05
CA PRO A 116 31.37 6.29 -13.18
C PRO A 116 30.35 5.37 -12.50
N GLU A 117 29.83 5.76 -11.33
CA GLU A 117 28.86 4.98 -10.54
C GLU A 117 27.46 4.95 -11.20
N GLU A 118 26.98 6.12 -11.65
CA GLU A 118 25.73 6.26 -12.40
C GLU A 118 25.84 5.61 -13.79
N ARG A 119 27.02 5.68 -14.40
CA ARG A 119 27.33 5.06 -15.68
C ARG A 119 27.17 3.54 -15.61
N GLN A 120 27.68 2.88 -14.56
CA GLN A 120 27.50 1.44 -14.40
C GLN A 120 26.02 1.05 -14.28
N LYS A 121 25.23 1.79 -13.48
CA LYS A 121 23.78 1.55 -13.34
C LYS A 121 23.03 1.77 -14.65
N ALA A 122 23.36 2.82 -15.40
CA ALA A 122 22.72 3.12 -16.67
C ALA A 122 23.08 2.10 -17.77
N ILE A 123 24.33 1.64 -17.82
CA ILE A 123 24.76 0.54 -18.72
C ILE A 123 24.04 -0.74 -18.35
N LYS A 124 23.95 -1.09 -17.05
CA LYS A 124 23.20 -2.26 -16.58
C LYS A 124 21.76 -2.23 -17.07
N ARG A 125 21.08 -1.09 -16.95
CA ARG A 125 19.70 -0.92 -17.43
C ARG A 125 19.58 -1.09 -18.95
N LEU A 126 20.51 -0.50 -19.71
CA LEU A 126 20.54 -0.63 -21.16
C LEU A 126 20.82 -2.08 -21.59
N TYR A 127 21.74 -2.76 -20.91
CA TYR A 127 22.07 -4.17 -21.12
C TYR A 127 20.87 -5.07 -20.87
N LEU A 128 20.21 -4.93 -19.71
CA LEU A 128 19.01 -5.71 -19.36
C LEU A 128 17.83 -5.40 -20.29
N ARG A 129 17.73 -4.20 -20.87
CA ARG A 129 16.67 -3.85 -21.82
C ARG A 129 16.81 -4.63 -23.14
N TRP A 130 18.02 -4.72 -23.67
CA TRP A 130 18.29 -5.36 -24.97
C TRP A 130 18.60 -6.85 -24.86
N HIS A 131 18.69 -7.40 -23.64
CA HIS A 131 18.97 -8.81 -23.43
C HIS A 131 17.91 -9.70 -24.11
N PRO A 132 18.31 -10.79 -24.80
CA PRO A 132 17.39 -11.67 -25.53
C PRO A 132 16.29 -12.27 -24.64
N ASP A 133 16.62 -12.67 -23.40
CA ASP A 133 15.63 -13.21 -22.46
C ASP A 133 14.51 -12.23 -22.03
N LYS A 134 14.70 -10.93 -22.24
CA LYS A 134 13.69 -9.90 -21.92
C LYS A 134 12.79 -9.56 -23.11
N ASN A 135 13.16 -9.98 -24.33
CA ASN A 135 12.45 -9.69 -25.57
C ASN A 135 12.11 -11.00 -26.32
N PRO A 136 11.27 -11.88 -25.75
CA PRO A 136 10.93 -13.17 -26.36
C PRO A 136 10.17 -13.05 -27.69
N ASP A 137 9.49 -11.92 -27.92
CA ASP A 137 8.65 -11.71 -29.10
C ASP A 137 9.45 -11.42 -30.38
N CYS A 138 10.72 -11.00 -30.25
CA CYS A 138 11.59 -10.61 -31.38
C CYS A 138 13.06 -11.08 -31.15
N PRO A 139 13.33 -12.41 -31.15
CA PRO A 139 14.61 -12.96 -30.72
C PRO A 139 15.78 -12.61 -31.65
N THR A 140 15.53 -12.53 -32.97
CA THR A 140 16.57 -12.22 -33.98
C THR A 140 17.05 -10.77 -33.84
N LEU A 141 16.11 -9.83 -33.75
CA LEU A 141 16.38 -8.41 -33.53
C LEU A 141 17.13 -8.17 -32.22
N ALA A 142 16.65 -8.77 -31.12
CA ALA A 142 17.25 -8.63 -29.80
C ALA A 142 18.69 -9.18 -29.76
N THR A 143 18.94 -10.35 -30.37
CA THR A 143 20.28 -10.95 -30.40
C THR A 143 21.27 -10.10 -31.19
N GLU A 144 20.88 -9.57 -32.35
CA GLU A 144 21.74 -8.71 -33.16
C GLU A 144 22.01 -7.35 -32.50
N ALA A 145 20.98 -6.74 -31.90
CA ALA A 145 21.12 -5.49 -31.14
C ALA A 145 22.00 -5.69 -29.90
N PHE A 146 21.87 -6.81 -29.20
CA PHE A 146 22.66 -7.13 -28.02
C PHE A 146 24.14 -7.38 -28.33
N LYS A 147 24.44 -8.12 -29.41
CA LYS A 147 25.82 -8.29 -29.88
C LYS A 147 26.47 -6.95 -30.22
N TYR A 148 25.72 -6.08 -30.91
CA TYR A 148 26.18 -4.73 -31.24
C TYR A 148 26.43 -3.89 -29.98
N LEU A 149 25.52 -3.95 -29.00
CA LEU A 149 25.67 -3.27 -27.72
C LEU A 149 26.95 -3.70 -26.97
N GLN A 150 27.22 -5.01 -26.88
CA GLN A 150 28.42 -5.54 -26.23
C GLN A 150 29.70 -5.04 -26.92
N GLN A 151 29.75 -5.12 -28.25
CA GLN A 151 30.89 -4.65 -29.05
C GLN A 151 31.12 -3.14 -28.84
N ARG A 152 30.04 -2.35 -28.80
CA ARG A 152 30.12 -0.89 -28.65
C ARG A 152 30.57 -0.47 -27.26
N ILE A 153 30.11 -1.15 -26.21
CA ILE A 153 30.57 -0.94 -24.82
C ILE A 153 32.07 -1.23 -24.72
N GLU A 154 32.55 -2.33 -25.33
CA GLU A 154 33.97 -2.69 -25.35
C GLU A 154 34.81 -1.65 -26.11
N GLU A 155 34.33 -1.21 -27.28
CA GLU A 155 35.00 -0.20 -28.09
C GLU A 155 35.12 1.14 -27.35
N LEU A 156 34.05 1.61 -26.70
CA LEU A 156 34.04 2.84 -25.91
C LEU A 156 34.91 2.74 -24.66
N SER A 157 34.98 1.55 -24.05
CA SER A 157 35.87 1.27 -22.92
C SER A 157 37.35 1.28 -23.34
N ARG A 158 37.67 0.91 -24.59
CA ARG A 158 39.04 0.88 -25.14
C ARG A 158 39.50 2.19 -25.78
N LYS A 159 38.60 2.99 -26.38
CA LYS A 159 38.94 4.24 -27.05
C LYS A 159 39.39 5.36 -26.09
N ARG A 160 38.84 5.41 -24.87
CA ARG A 160 39.22 6.41 -23.86
C ARG A 160 40.52 6.08 -23.10
N THR A 161 40.97 4.83 -23.10
CA THR A 161 42.27 4.45 -22.52
C THR A 161 43.44 4.81 -23.46
N SER A 162 43.20 4.77 -24.77
CA SER A 162 44.21 5.05 -25.80
C SER A 162 44.39 6.54 -26.09
N THR A 163 43.44 7.41 -25.73
CA THR A 163 43.56 8.88 -25.86
C THR A 163 44.20 9.56 -24.65
N GLY A 164 44.35 8.87 -23.51
CA GLY A 164 45.01 9.38 -22.30
C GLY A 164 46.49 9.01 -22.14
N GLN A 165 47.04 8.17 -23.02
CA GLN A 165 48.43 7.67 -22.91
C GLN A 165 49.38 8.39 -23.86
N ARG A 166 49.62 9.68 -23.60
CA ARG A 166 50.81 10.40 -24.08
C ARG A 166 51.29 11.38 -23.00
N SER A 167 51.76 10.87 -21.85
CA SER A 167 52.69 11.57 -20.96
C SER A 167 53.24 10.63 -19.88
N SER A 168 54.56 10.42 -19.96
CA SER A 168 55.58 10.00 -18.98
C SER A 168 55.24 9.28 -17.65
N SER A 169 56.07 8.27 -17.41
CA SER A 169 56.50 7.60 -16.18
C SER A 169 56.53 8.40 -14.86
N SER A 170 56.21 7.69 -13.77
CA SER A 170 56.61 7.88 -12.35
C SER A 170 55.43 7.97 -11.36
N SER A 171 55.25 6.88 -10.60
CA SER A 171 54.78 6.80 -9.21
C SER A 171 53.38 7.30 -8.79
N SER A 172 52.76 6.46 -7.93
CA SER A 172 51.69 6.71 -6.95
C SER A 172 50.25 6.93 -7.44
N ALA A 173 49.53 5.80 -7.46
CA ALA A 173 48.36 5.58 -6.60
C ALA A 173 47.13 6.48 -6.74
N TYR A 174 46.66 6.78 -7.95
CA TYR A 174 45.22 7.03 -8.19
C TYR A 174 44.85 6.57 -9.62
N SER A 175 44.56 5.28 -9.77
CA SER A 175 44.05 4.71 -11.02
C SER A 175 42.60 5.18 -11.20
N GLY A 176 42.40 6.22 -12.01
CA GLY A 176 41.09 6.67 -12.46
C GLY A 176 40.31 5.49 -13.05
N ALA A 177 39.27 5.07 -12.33
CA ALA A 177 38.61 3.77 -12.40
C ALA A 177 38.33 3.28 -13.83
N TYR A 178 39.13 2.31 -14.29
CA TYR A 178 38.80 1.46 -15.43
C TYR A 178 37.73 0.46 -14.98
N THR A 179 36.46 0.77 -15.24
CA THR A 179 35.36 -0.18 -15.00
C THR A 179 35.31 -1.18 -16.16
N ASN A 180 35.88 -2.37 -15.95
CA ASN A 180 35.78 -3.45 -16.93
C ASN A 180 34.36 -4.04 -16.91
N PHE A 181 33.48 -3.56 -17.79
CA PHE A 181 32.07 -3.99 -17.84
C PHE A 181 31.89 -5.48 -18.11
N ARG A 182 32.89 -6.14 -18.73
CA ARG A 182 32.87 -7.58 -18.99
C ARG A 182 32.76 -8.42 -17.73
N ASN A 183 33.28 -7.93 -16.60
CA ASN A 183 33.19 -8.63 -15.32
C ASN A 183 31.74 -8.70 -14.79
N PHE A 184 30.90 -7.73 -15.17
CA PHE A 184 29.50 -7.65 -14.73
C PHE A 184 28.51 -8.34 -15.67
N PHE A 185 28.91 -8.69 -16.89
CA PHE A 185 28.01 -9.32 -17.87
C PHE A 185 27.46 -10.65 -17.36
N HIS A 186 28.26 -11.45 -16.65
CA HIS A 186 27.78 -12.70 -16.07
C HIS A 186 26.64 -12.47 -15.07
N GLU A 187 26.83 -11.54 -14.13
CA GLU A 187 25.81 -11.19 -13.13
C GLU A 187 24.54 -10.66 -13.80
N TRP A 188 24.67 -9.83 -14.84
CA TRP A 188 23.53 -9.26 -15.55
C TRP A 188 22.80 -10.30 -16.40
N ASP A 189 23.50 -11.26 -16.98
CA ASP A 189 22.90 -12.39 -17.70
C ASP A 189 22.11 -13.29 -16.73
N GLU A 190 22.65 -13.56 -15.54
CA GLU A 190 21.93 -14.31 -14.49
C GLU A 190 20.68 -13.56 -14.04
N GLU A 191 20.76 -12.25 -13.85
CA GLU A 191 19.62 -11.41 -13.50
C GLU A 191 18.56 -11.37 -14.62
N ALA A 192 18.97 -11.33 -15.89
CA ALA A 192 18.05 -11.41 -17.02
C ALA A 192 17.30 -12.75 -17.06
N ARG A 193 18.01 -13.87 -16.82
CA ARG A 193 17.42 -15.21 -16.71
C ARG A 193 16.50 -15.34 -15.50
N TYR A 194 16.90 -14.79 -14.34
CA TYR A 194 16.08 -14.78 -13.14
C TYR A 194 14.75 -14.04 -13.38
N HIS A 195 14.80 -12.90 -14.07
CA HIS A 195 13.59 -12.16 -14.43
C HIS A 195 12.68 -12.94 -15.39
N ARG A 196 13.25 -13.62 -16.37
CA ARG A 196 12.48 -14.47 -17.31
C ARG A 196 11.81 -15.62 -16.58
N THR A 197 12.57 -16.39 -15.80
CA THR A 197 12.04 -17.51 -15.02
C THR A 197 11.00 -17.06 -13.98
N SER A 198 11.20 -15.90 -13.36
CA SER A 198 10.21 -15.31 -12.44
C SER A 198 8.92 -14.92 -13.15
N ARG A 199 9.01 -14.30 -14.34
CA ARG A 199 7.84 -13.98 -15.18
C ARG A 199 7.12 -15.25 -15.63
N GLU A 200 7.85 -16.25 -16.09
CA GLU A 200 7.29 -17.54 -16.50
C GLU A 200 6.62 -18.27 -15.33
N ARG A 201 7.25 -18.33 -14.14
CA ARG A 201 6.65 -18.88 -12.91
C ARG A 201 5.39 -18.13 -12.50
N PHE A 202 5.41 -16.80 -12.62
CA PHE A 202 4.23 -15.99 -12.36
C PHE A 202 3.10 -16.33 -13.35
N HIS A 203 3.33 -16.31 -14.67
CA HIS A 203 2.28 -16.63 -15.63
C HIS A 203 1.80 -18.09 -15.56
N THR A 204 2.69 -19.05 -15.25
CA THR A 204 2.32 -20.47 -15.13
C THR A 204 1.61 -20.78 -13.81
N GLY A 205 2.02 -20.15 -12.70
CA GLY A 205 1.38 -20.27 -11.39
C GLY A 205 0.06 -19.51 -11.25
N ARG A 206 -0.19 -18.51 -12.11
CA ARG A 206 -1.37 -17.63 -12.04
C ARG A 206 -2.56 -18.01 -12.92
N ARG A 207 -2.69 -19.27 -13.40
CA ARG A 207 -3.98 -19.71 -13.94
C ARG A 207 -5.12 -19.69 -12.90
N SER A 208 -4.78 -19.61 -11.60
CA SER A 208 -5.75 -19.57 -10.49
C SER A 208 -5.43 -18.50 -9.43
N TYR A 209 -4.48 -17.59 -9.67
CA TYR A 209 -4.20 -16.54 -8.69
C TYR A 209 -5.20 -15.39 -8.88
N ASN A 210 -6.18 -15.33 -8.00
CA ASN A 210 -7.01 -14.16 -7.84
C ASN A 210 -6.45 -13.36 -6.64
N PHE A 211 -5.88 -12.17 -6.90
CA PHE A 211 -5.34 -11.28 -5.86
C PHE A 211 -6.36 -11.03 -4.74
N TRP A 212 -7.64 -10.93 -5.11
CA TRP A 212 -8.74 -10.72 -4.19
C TRP A 212 -9.15 -11.98 -3.42
N ALA A 213 -8.91 -13.18 -3.98
CA ALA A 213 -9.17 -14.46 -3.29
C ALA A 213 -8.01 -14.87 -2.36
N TYR A 214 -6.79 -14.43 -2.64
CA TYR A 214 -5.65 -14.68 -1.75
C TYR A 214 -5.67 -13.77 -0.51
N ASN A 215 -6.21 -12.55 -0.67
CA ASN A 215 -6.40 -11.60 0.43
C ASN A 215 -7.87 -11.64 0.94
N GLU A 216 -8.34 -12.80 1.42
CA GLU A 216 -9.70 -12.94 1.99
C GLU A 216 -9.95 -12.05 3.22
N ASP A 217 -8.88 -11.55 3.85
CA ASP A 217 -8.91 -10.67 5.02
C ASP A 217 -8.90 -9.18 4.68
N ILE A 218 -9.22 -8.78 3.44
CA ILE A 218 -9.49 -7.36 3.15
C ILE A 218 -10.78 -6.97 3.87
N PRO A 219 -10.75 -6.05 4.85
CA PRO A 219 -11.96 -5.57 5.49
C PRO A 219 -12.87 -4.98 4.41
N GLN A 220 -14.12 -5.46 4.34
CA GLN A 220 -15.12 -4.90 3.44
C GLN A 220 -16.12 -4.10 4.27
N PRO A 221 -15.91 -2.78 4.45
CA PRO A 221 -16.86 -1.88 5.09
C PRO A 221 -18.30 -2.06 4.58
N ASN A 222 -19.25 -2.24 5.48
CA ASN A 222 -20.68 -2.18 5.16
C ASN A 222 -21.30 -0.97 5.86
N LYS A 223 -21.34 0.16 5.15
CA LYS A 223 -21.87 1.43 5.67
C LYS A 223 -23.38 1.40 5.88
N GLU A 224 -24.13 0.72 5.02
CA GLU A 224 -25.59 0.65 5.10
C GLU A 224 -26.03 -0.15 6.34
N GLU A 225 -25.43 -1.31 6.56
CA GLU A 225 -25.73 -2.13 7.74
C GLU A 225 -25.24 -1.42 9.01
N ALA A 226 -24.09 -0.74 8.99
CA ALA A 226 -23.66 0.10 10.11
C ALA A 226 -24.73 1.16 10.49
N LYS A 227 -25.28 1.88 9.52
CA LYS A 227 -26.36 2.87 9.75
C LYS A 227 -27.64 2.21 10.28
N ARG A 228 -27.99 1.02 9.79
CA ARG A 228 -29.15 0.25 10.28
C ARG A 228 -29.01 -0.10 11.76
N TRP A 229 -27.86 -0.61 12.17
CA TRP A 229 -27.58 -0.95 13.57
C TRP A 229 -27.55 0.29 14.47
N LEU A 230 -26.96 1.38 13.98
CA LEU A 230 -26.91 2.64 14.70
C LEU A 230 -28.29 3.24 14.93
N ARG A 231 -29.19 3.17 13.93
CA ARG A 231 -30.58 3.60 14.08
C ARG A 231 -31.30 2.83 15.19
N GLN A 232 -31.10 1.51 15.25
CA GLN A 232 -31.67 0.71 16.35
C GLN A 232 -31.06 1.10 17.71
N ALA A 233 -29.75 1.33 17.77
CA ALA A 233 -29.09 1.79 19.00
C ALA A 233 -29.68 3.11 19.52
N GLN A 234 -29.96 4.06 18.63
CA GLN A 234 -30.59 5.34 18.96
C GLN A 234 -32.03 5.15 19.48
N CYS A 235 -32.82 4.27 18.85
CA CYS A 235 -34.16 3.93 19.31
C CYS A 235 -34.13 3.28 20.70
N ASP A 236 -33.20 2.34 20.94
CA ASP A 236 -33.05 1.67 22.24
C ASP A 236 -32.65 2.65 23.35
N LEU A 237 -31.74 3.59 23.05
CA LEU A 237 -31.36 4.64 24.00
C LEU A 237 -32.54 5.58 24.30
N HIS A 238 -33.33 5.93 23.29
CA HIS A 238 -34.55 6.72 23.50
C HIS A 238 -35.55 5.96 24.39
N ALA A 239 -35.73 4.66 24.16
CA ALA A 239 -36.61 3.82 24.97
C ALA A 239 -36.14 3.67 26.42
N ALA A 240 -34.82 3.77 26.68
CA ALA A 240 -34.26 3.78 28.04
C ALA A 240 -34.63 5.06 28.81
N LYS A 241 -34.82 6.20 28.12
CA LYS A 241 -35.24 7.46 28.76
C LYS A 241 -36.62 7.36 29.41
N ASN A 242 -37.50 6.56 28.82
CA ASN A 242 -38.86 6.40 29.29
C ASN A 242 -38.95 5.68 30.65
N ASP A 243 -37.93 4.92 31.03
CA ASP A 243 -37.93 4.18 32.30
C ASP A 243 -37.34 5.00 33.47
N ILE A 244 -36.77 6.18 33.18
CA ILE A 244 -36.15 7.03 34.20
C ILE A 244 -37.22 7.54 35.17
N GLY A 245 -36.98 7.34 36.47
CA GLY A 245 -37.88 7.80 37.53
C GLY A 245 -39.15 6.95 37.73
N ASN A 246 -39.28 5.82 37.03
CA ASN A 246 -40.44 4.91 37.12
C ASN A 246 -40.17 3.66 37.97
N GLU A 247 -39.20 3.71 38.90
CA GLU A 247 -38.77 2.58 39.76
C GLU A 247 -38.35 1.30 38.98
N ALA A 248 -38.00 1.46 37.70
CA ALA A 248 -37.61 0.40 36.77
C ALA A 248 -36.14 0.57 36.32
N THR A 249 -35.25 0.83 37.28
CA THR A 249 -33.83 1.12 37.03
C THR A 249 -33.14 0.00 36.26
N GLU A 250 -33.47 -1.25 36.56
CA GLU A 250 -32.93 -2.43 35.89
C GLU A 250 -33.25 -2.44 34.39
N TRP A 251 -34.45 -2.00 33.99
CA TRP A 251 -34.86 -1.90 32.59
C TRP A 251 -34.14 -0.77 31.88
N CYS A 252 -33.95 0.37 32.55
CA CYS A 252 -33.17 1.49 32.02
C CYS A 252 -31.74 1.04 31.71
N LEU A 253 -31.05 0.42 32.69
CA LEU A 253 -29.67 -0.07 32.53
C LEU A 253 -29.57 -1.16 31.48
N PHE A 254 -30.55 -2.07 31.39
CA PHE A 254 -30.59 -3.09 30.34
C PHE A 254 -30.74 -2.49 28.94
N LYS A 255 -31.65 -1.54 28.75
CA LYS A 255 -31.82 -0.86 27.45
C LYS A 255 -30.58 -0.04 27.08
N VAL A 256 -29.90 0.57 28.06
CA VAL A 256 -28.60 1.23 27.85
C VAL A 256 -27.53 0.24 27.38
N HIS A 257 -27.43 -0.94 28.02
CA HIS A 257 -26.53 -2.01 27.55
C HIS A 257 -26.81 -2.35 26.07
N GLN A 258 -28.09 -2.56 25.75
CA GLN A 258 -28.54 -2.92 24.40
C GLN A 258 -28.21 -1.84 23.35
N ALA A 259 -28.37 -0.56 23.70
CA ALA A 259 -28.02 0.55 22.83
C ALA A 259 -26.51 0.58 22.55
N VAL A 260 -25.69 0.45 23.59
CA VAL A 260 -24.22 0.49 23.47
C VAL A 260 -23.69 -0.72 22.68
N GLU A 261 -24.20 -1.93 22.93
CA GLU A 261 -23.80 -3.12 22.17
C GLU A 261 -24.08 -2.95 20.67
N LYS A 262 -25.24 -2.41 20.31
CA LYS A 262 -25.62 -2.16 18.91
C LYS A 262 -24.77 -1.04 18.28
N ALA A 263 -24.46 0.02 19.02
CA ALA A 263 -23.57 1.08 18.54
C ALA A 263 -22.15 0.55 18.25
N LEU A 264 -21.57 -0.23 19.16
CA LEU A 264 -20.25 -0.85 18.94
C LEU A 264 -20.27 -1.85 17.77
N THR A 265 -21.39 -2.54 17.59
CA THR A 265 -21.60 -3.41 16.42
C THR A 265 -21.65 -2.60 15.13
N ALA A 266 -22.33 -1.45 15.10
CA ALA A 266 -22.34 -0.54 13.96
C ALA A 266 -20.93 -0.08 13.57
N ALA A 267 -20.09 0.29 14.55
CA ALA A 267 -18.70 0.65 14.29
C ALA A 267 -17.88 -0.51 13.68
N SER A 268 -18.16 -1.75 14.09
CA SER A 268 -17.52 -2.94 13.50
C SER A 268 -17.95 -3.17 12.06
N TYR A 269 -19.25 -3.05 11.74
CA TYR A 269 -19.75 -3.13 10.38
C TYR A 269 -19.14 -2.08 9.45
N ARG A 270 -18.94 -0.84 9.93
CA ARG A 270 -18.25 0.19 9.14
C ARG A 270 -16.80 -0.17 8.86
N ASN A 271 -16.09 -0.80 9.79
CA ASN A 271 -14.67 -1.10 9.58
C ASN A 271 -14.44 -2.36 8.73
N ASN A 272 -15.14 -3.46 9.03
CA ASN A 272 -14.85 -4.77 8.43
C ASN A 272 -16.07 -5.50 7.86
N GLY A 273 -17.26 -4.90 7.92
CA GLY A 273 -18.51 -5.46 7.38
C GLY A 273 -19.07 -6.66 8.15
N LYS A 274 -18.47 -7.02 9.29
CA LYS A 274 -18.82 -8.23 10.04
C LYS A 274 -19.32 -7.85 11.44
N ARG A 275 -20.27 -8.64 11.94
CA ARG A 275 -20.69 -8.57 13.34
C ARG A 275 -19.52 -9.05 14.23
N PRO A 276 -19.20 -8.34 15.34
CA PRO A 276 -18.21 -8.83 16.28
C PRO A 276 -18.66 -10.19 16.86
N LYS A 277 -17.73 -11.14 16.95
CA LYS A 277 -17.98 -12.44 17.62
C LYS A 277 -18.44 -12.19 19.05
N CYS A 278 -19.38 -13.00 19.56
CA CYS A 278 -19.98 -12.85 20.89
C CYS A 278 -18.90 -12.62 21.96
N CYS A 279 -18.78 -11.37 22.41
CA CYS A 279 -17.80 -10.87 23.36
C CYS A 279 -18.49 -9.81 24.21
N SER A 280 -18.02 -9.56 25.43
CA SER A 280 -18.56 -8.49 26.27
C SER A 280 -18.46 -7.12 25.57
N ILE A 281 -19.34 -6.17 25.94
CA ILE A 281 -19.30 -4.80 25.40
C ILE A 281 -17.92 -4.15 25.60
N LEU A 282 -17.23 -4.46 26.69
CA LEU A 282 -15.88 -3.98 26.97
C LEU A 282 -14.83 -4.52 25.98
N ALA A 283 -14.88 -5.82 25.68
CA ALA A 283 -13.98 -6.45 24.72
C ALA A 283 -14.22 -5.91 23.31
N THR A 284 -15.49 -5.67 22.96
CA THR A 284 -15.85 -5.06 21.67
C THR A 284 -15.40 -3.60 21.59
N ALA A 285 -15.59 -2.81 22.66
CA ALA A 285 -15.13 -1.42 22.73
C ALA A 285 -13.60 -1.31 22.59
N SER A 286 -12.87 -2.23 23.22
CA SER A 286 -11.40 -2.29 23.12
C SER A 286 -10.94 -2.51 21.68
N LYS A 287 -11.59 -3.43 20.95
CA LYS A 287 -11.31 -3.66 19.51
C LYS A 287 -11.66 -2.44 18.65
N VAL A 288 -12.84 -1.85 18.88
CA VAL A 288 -13.34 -0.69 18.13
C VAL A 288 -12.48 0.56 18.36
N SER A 289 -11.88 0.70 19.54
CA SER A 289 -10.98 1.82 19.86
C SER A 289 -9.75 1.92 18.95
N CYS A 290 -9.35 0.81 18.33
CA CYS A 290 -8.22 0.75 17.39
C CYS A 290 -8.59 1.20 15.97
N TYR A 291 -9.88 1.37 15.64
CA TYR A 291 -10.32 1.68 14.27
C TYR A 291 -10.17 3.16 13.90
N SER A 292 -10.23 4.07 14.88
CA SER A 292 -10.06 5.50 14.64
C SER A 292 -9.63 6.23 15.92
N PRO A 293 -8.82 7.31 15.79
CA PRO A 293 -8.51 8.20 16.90
C PRO A 293 -9.75 8.72 17.65
N CYS A 294 -10.88 8.95 16.96
CA CYS A 294 -12.10 9.46 17.59
C CYS A 294 -12.78 8.45 18.54
N LEU A 295 -12.44 7.17 18.45
CA LEU A 295 -13.02 6.08 19.24
C LEU A 295 -12.11 5.62 20.40
N ARG A 296 -10.94 6.25 20.58
CA ARG A 296 -9.92 5.83 21.55
C ARG A 296 -10.44 5.84 23.00
N ASN A 297 -11.40 6.71 23.29
CA ASN A 297 -11.97 6.87 24.64
C ASN A 297 -13.10 5.88 24.96
N LEU A 298 -13.63 5.15 23.97
CA LEU A 298 -14.75 4.22 24.15
C LEU A 298 -14.53 3.16 25.23
N PRO A 299 -13.35 2.52 25.36
CA PRO A 299 -13.16 1.50 26.39
C PRO A 299 -13.29 2.06 27.81
N GLN A 300 -12.89 3.32 28.03
CA GLN A 300 -13.02 3.97 29.33
C GLN A 300 -14.49 4.28 29.65
N LEU A 301 -15.22 4.86 28.69
CA LEU A 301 -16.65 5.15 28.85
C LEU A 301 -17.47 3.88 29.09
N VAL A 302 -17.16 2.79 28.39
CA VAL A 302 -17.84 1.49 28.57
C VAL A 302 -17.51 0.85 29.91
N ARG A 303 -16.28 1.02 30.45
CA ARG A 303 -15.97 0.57 31.82
C ARG A 303 -16.83 1.29 32.85
N GLU A 304 -16.92 2.60 32.75
CA GLU A 304 -17.70 3.40 33.69
C GLU A 304 -19.19 3.00 33.66
N LEU A 305 -19.75 2.67 32.49
CA LEU A 305 -21.10 2.12 32.39
C LEU A 305 -21.25 0.77 33.12
N VAL A 306 -20.29 -0.14 32.94
CA VAL A 306 -20.30 -1.44 33.63
C VAL A 306 -20.21 -1.24 35.16
N ASP A 307 -19.43 -0.27 35.62
CA ASP A 307 -19.30 0.08 37.03
C ASP A 307 -20.60 0.68 37.62
N LEU A 308 -21.42 1.34 36.79
CA LEU A 308 -22.77 1.79 37.15
C LEU A 308 -23.81 0.64 37.23
N GLY A 309 -23.40 -0.59 36.93
CA GLY A 309 -24.26 -1.77 36.98
C GLY A 309 -24.91 -2.15 35.64
N VAL A 310 -24.47 -1.55 34.52
CA VAL A 310 -24.92 -1.91 33.18
C VAL A 310 -24.36 -3.29 32.80
N ASP A 311 -25.23 -4.29 32.80
CA ASP A 311 -24.88 -5.67 32.47
C ASP A 311 -26.07 -6.38 31.81
N PRO A 312 -25.86 -7.29 30.84
CA PRO A 312 -26.96 -7.95 30.16
C PRO A 312 -27.64 -9.04 31.01
N LYS A 313 -26.99 -9.55 32.06
CA LYS A 313 -27.53 -10.63 32.90
C LYS A 313 -27.98 -10.13 34.27
N LYS A 314 -27.16 -9.34 34.97
CA LYS A 314 -27.47 -8.83 36.32
C LYS A 314 -28.72 -7.96 36.34
N THR A 315 -29.04 -7.27 35.25
CA THR A 315 -30.26 -6.45 35.18
C THR A 315 -31.53 -7.26 34.95
N GLN A 316 -31.43 -8.55 34.59
CA GLN A 316 -32.59 -9.37 34.20
C GLN A 316 -32.83 -10.57 35.13
N TYR A 317 -31.78 -11.26 35.56
CA TYR A 317 -31.92 -12.56 36.20
C TYR A 317 -31.71 -12.48 37.73
N PRO A 318 -32.66 -12.99 38.54
CA PRO A 318 -32.53 -13.03 40.00
C PRO A 318 -31.38 -13.90 40.52
N ASP A 319 -30.95 -14.92 39.77
CA ASP A 319 -29.83 -15.79 40.15
C ASP A 319 -28.47 -15.06 40.17
N CYS A 320 -28.40 -13.88 39.56
CA CYS A 320 -27.24 -13.00 39.59
C CYS A 320 -27.16 -12.15 40.88
N HIS A 321 -28.14 -12.28 41.78
CA HIS A 321 -28.25 -11.55 43.04
C HIS A 321 -28.37 -12.53 44.22
N PRO A 322 -27.96 -12.14 45.44
CA PRO A 322 -28.09 -13.00 46.60
C PRO A 322 -29.57 -13.16 46.99
N PHE A 323 -30.02 -14.39 47.22
CA PHE A 323 -31.37 -14.68 47.69
C PHE A 323 -31.68 -13.88 48.98
N PRO A 324 -32.86 -13.21 49.11
CA PRO A 324 -34.07 -13.26 48.27
C PRO A 324 -34.19 -12.09 47.26
N GLN A 325 -33.08 -11.44 46.92
CA GLN A 325 -33.09 -10.23 46.09
C GLN A 325 -33.44 -10.53 44.62
N ILE A 326 -34.13 -9.60 43.99
CA ILE A 326 -34.44 -9.57 42.56
C ILE A 326 -33.77 -8.34 41.93
N PRO A 327 -33.56 -8.26 40.60
CA PRO A 327 -32.89 -7.10 39.99
C PRO A 327 -33.59 -5.76 40.29
N ASN A 328 -34.92 -5.77 40.37
CA ASN A 328 -35.70 -4.59 40.75
C ASN A 328 -35.35 -4.17 42.19
N GLY A 329 -34.96 -2.91 42.37
CA GLY A 329 -34.53 -2.36 43.66
C GLY A 329 -33.06 -2.60 44.05
N GLN A 330 -32.23 -3.24 43.22
CA GLN A 330 -30.79 -3.40 43.49
C GLN A 330 -29.93 -2.26 42.95
N PHE A 331 -30.47 -1.47 42.03
CA PHE A 331 -29.75 -0.38 41.38
C PHE A 331 -30.24 0.97 41.91
N ARG A 332 -29.33 1.92 42.07
CA ARG A 332 -29.67 3.26 42.53
C ARG A 332 -30.24 4.07 41.37
N SER A 333 -31.33 4.81 41.59
CA SER A 333 -31.95 5.65 40.56
C SER A 333 -31.00 6.75 40.04
N GLU A 334 -30.03 7.20 40.85
CA GLU A 334 -28.97 8.13 40.40
C GLU A 334 -28.11 7.58 39.25
N TYR A 335 -28.03 6.25 39.12
CA TYR A 335 -27.23 5.61 38.07
C TYR A 335 -27.94 5.66 36.71
N GLU A 336 -29.27 5.82 36.68
CA GLU A 336 -30.06 5.91 35.44
C GLU A 336 -29.60 7.09 34.57
N ILE A 337 -29.54 8.28 35.19
CA ILE A 337 -29.19 9.54 34.51
C ILE A 337 -27.73 9.46 34.04
N ARG A 338 -26.82 9.03 34.92
CA ARG A 338 -25.38 8.91 34.60
C ARG A 338 -25.13 7.91 33.47
N ALA A 339 -25.79 6.75 33.51
CA ALA A 339 -25.65 5.72 32.47
C ALA A 339 -26.21 6.22 31.14
N GLN A 340 -27.32 6.95 31.16
CA GLN A 340 -27.89 7.54 29.96
C GLN A 340 -26.99 8.62 29.33
N ASP A 341 -26.41 9.50 30.13
CA ASP A 341 -25.51 10.56 29.65
C ASP A 341 -24.25 9.95 29.00
N GLN A 342 -23.64 8.97 29.66
CA GLN A 342 -22.49 8.26 29.12
C GLN A 342 -22.83 7.48 27.84
N ALA A 343 -23.97 6.81 27.80
CA ALA A 343 -24.43 6.11 26.60
C ALA A 343 -24.68 7.09 25.43
N THR A 344 -25.24 8.27 25.72
CA THR A 344 -25.44 9.33 24.73
C THR A 344 -24.10 9.79 24.15
N GLN A 345 -23.08 9.97 25.00
CA GLN A 345 -21.73 10.32 24.56
C GLN A 345 -21.09 9.24 23.67
N ILE A 346 -21.23 7.96 24.04
CA ILE A 346 -20.74 6.83 23.24
C ILE A 346 -21.43 6.80 21.88
N LEU A 347 -22.76 6.90 21.84
CA LEU A 347 -23.52 6.87 20.59
C LEU A 347 -23.16 8.05 19.70
N ALA A 348 -22.91 9.25 20.26
CA ALA A 348 -22.48 10.40 19.49
C ALA A 348 -21.09 10.21 18.85
N GLN A 349 -20.13 9.63 19.58
CA GLN A 349 -18.79 9.30 19.03
C GLN A 349 -18.88 8.25 17.91
N VAL A 350 -19.71 7.23 18.12
CA VAL A 350 -19.95 6.19 17.12
C VAL A 350 -20.69 6.75 15.91
N ASP A 351 -21.68 7.63 16.08
CA ASP A 351 -22.42 8.26 14.99
C ASP A 351 -21.50 9.12 14.12
N ALA A 352 -20.68 9.96 14.75
CA ALA A 352 -19.67 10.76 14.07
C ALA A 352 -18.68 9.88 13.30
N TYR A 353 -18.30 8.72 13.83
CA TYR A 353 -17.52 7.73 13.08
C TYR A 353 -18.36 7.17 11.93
N VAL A 354 -19.52 6.57 12.17
CA VAL A 354 -20.34 5.87 11.16
C VAL A 354 -20.72 6.73 9.96
N ASN A 355 -20.99 8.02 10.19
CA ASN A 355 -21.46 8.95 9.17
C ASN A 355 -20.34 9.78 8.51
N TYR A 356 -19.10 9.68 8.98
CA TYR A 356 -17.91 10.17 8.26
C TYR A 356 -17.59 9.25 7.07
#